data_AF-R6MVD2-F1
#
_entry.id   AF-R6MVD2-F1
#
_cell.length_a   1.000
_cell.length_b   1.000
_cell.length_c   1.000
_cell.angle_alpha   90.00
_cell.angle_beta   90.00
_cell.angle_gamma   90.00
#
_symmetry.space_group_name_H-M   'P 1'
#
loop_
_entity.id
_entity.type
_entity.pdbx_description
1 polymer ?
#
loop_
_entity_poly.entity_id
_entity_poly.type
_entity_poly.pdbx_seq_one_letter_code
_entity_poly.pdbx_strand_id
1 'polypeptide(L)' 'MKELYGIDMEKKQYSKLISSIPEPDISISMGCDVGCPFIGRAFDDNWKLEDPTGKTDDDFRWVIQQIEKNILELKKK' A
#
# COMPACT_ATOMS: atom_id res chain seq x y z
N MET A 1 0.24 -12.81 -2.84
CA MET A 1 -0.35 -12.88 -1.48
C MET A 1 -0.86 -14.27 -1.11
N LYS A 2 -1.65 -14.92 -1.96
CA LYS A 2 -2.14 -16.29 -1.70
C LYS A 2 -1.00 -17.31 -1.59
N GLU A 3 -0.03 -17.25 -2.49
CA GLU A 3 1.15 -18.13 -2.45
C GLU A 3 2.11 -17.79 -1.29
N LEU A 4 2.40 -16.50 -1.08
CA LEU A 4 3.37 -16.06 -0.06
C LEU A 4 2.85 -16.22 1.39
N TYR A 5 1.57 -15.95 1.62
CA TYR A 5 1.00 -15.84 2.97
C TYR A 5 -0.33 -16.58 3.15
N GLY A 6 -0.83 -17.30 2.15
CA GLY A 6 -2.15 -17.96 2.22
C GLY A 6 -3.34 -16.99 2.18
N ILE A 7 -3.11 -15.70 1.88
CA ILE A 7 -4.15 -14.66 1.88
C ILE A 7 -4.76 -14.53 0.49
N ASP A 8 -6.02 -14.96 0.36
CA ASP A 8 -6.82 -14.80 -0.85
C ASP A 8 -7.48 -13.41 -0.86
N MET A 9 -6.79 -12.44 -1.47
CA MET A 9 -7.26 -11.05 -1.53
C MET A 9 -8.52 -10.89 -2.39
N GLU A 10 -8.69 -11.71 -3.44
CA GLU A 10 -9.78 -11.60 -4.42
C GLU A 10 -11.17 -11.77 -3.79
N LYS A 11 -11.25 -12.46 -2.64
CA LYS A 11 -12.52 -12.68 -1.96
C LYS A 11 -13.17 -11.42 -1.38
N LYS A 12 -12.36 -10.43 -0.98
CA LYS A 12 -12.84 -9.27 -0.20
C LYS A 12 -12.19 -7.94 -0.55
N GLN A 13 -11.03 -7.93 -1.21
CA GLN A 13 -10.34 -6.71 -1.59
C GLN A 13 -10.77 -6.25 -2.98
N TYR A 14 -10.96 -4.94 -3.11
CA TYR A 14 -11.35 -4.28 -4.35
C TYR A 14 -10.94 -2.80 -4.29
N SER A 15 -10.75 -2.19 -5.47
CA SER A 15 -10.45 -0.76 -5.57
C SER A 15 -11.64 0.07 -5.09
N LYS A 16 -11.37 1.04 -4.22
CA LYS A 16 -12.39 1.94 -3.67
C LYS A 16 -12.32 3.30 -4.35
N LEU A 17 -13.47 3.98 -4.45
CA LEU A 17 -13.51 5.39 -4.80
C LEU A 17 -12.93 6.23 -3.66
N ILE A 18 -12.37 7.40 -3.98
CA ILE A 18 -11.87 8.37 -2.99
C ILE A 18 -12.97 8.72 -1.98
N SER A 19 -14.20 8.91 -2.44
CA SER A 19 -15.37 9.21 -1.60
C SER A 19 -15.81 8.05 -0.68
N SER A 20 -15.29 6.84 -0.90
CA SER A 20 -15.57 5.65 -0.08
C SER A 20 -14.48 5.39 0.97
N ILE A 21 -13.43 6.21 1.00
CA ILE A 21 -12.38 6.14 2.02
C ILE A 21 -12.92 6.84 3.28
N PRO A 22 -13.03 6.15 4.43
CA PRO A 22 -13.42 6.80 5.68
C PRO A 22 -12.32 7.75 6.16
N GLU A 23 -12.60 8.56 7.17
CA GLU A 23 -11.59 9.40 7.81
C GLU A 23 -10.50 8.53 8.47
N PRO A 24 -9.26 8.52 7.95
CA PRO A 24 -8.21 7.66 8.49
C PRO A 24 -7.47 8.37 9.64
N ASP A 25 -7.02 7.60 10.64
CA ASP A 25 -6.10 8.09 11.68
C ASP A 25 -4.65 8.25 11.19
N ILE A 26 -4.26 7.45 10.19
CA ILE A 26 -2.95 7.47 9.54
C ILE A 26 -3.16 7.31 8.04
N SER A 27 -2.48 8.13 7.26
CA SER A 27 -2.43 8.09 5.80
C SER A 27 -0.99 7.98 5.32
N ILE A 28 -0.68 6.96 4.52
CA ILE A 28 0.66 6.70 4.01
C ILE A 28 0.65 6.81 2.49
N SER A 29 1.60 7.56 1.93
CA SER A 29 1.85 7.54 0.49
C SER A 29 2.79 6.39 0.14
N MET A 30 2.46 5.67 -0.93
CA MET A 30 3.33 4.63 -1.48
C MET A 30 4.46 5.20 -2.34
N GLY A 31 4.43 6.50 -2.68
CA GLY A 31 5.50 7.18 -3.43
C GLY A 31 5.34 7.19 -4.94
N CYS A 32 4.11 7.13 -5.46
CA CYS A 32 3.86 7.20 -6.89
C CYS A 32 4.18 8.59 -7.47
N ASP A 33 4.67 8.62 -8.71
CA ASP A 33 5.02 9.85 -9.45
C ASP A 33 3.78 10.62 -9.96
N VAL A 34 2.58 10.09 -9.74
CA VAL A 34 1.31 10.75 -10.03
C VAL A 34 0.77 11.44 -8.78
N GLY A 35 0.20 12.65 -8.96
CA GLY A 35 -0.39 13.41 -7.86
C GLY A 35 -1.46 12.59 -7.14
N CYS A 36 -1.23 12.30 -5.86
CA CYS A 36 -2.21 11.58 -5.06
C CYS A 36 -3.42 12.48 -4.76
N PRO A 37 -4.65 11.96 -4.86
CA PRO A 37 -5.84 12.72 -4.51
C PRO A 37 -5.83 13.08 -3.03
N PHE A 38 -6.32 14.27 -2.69
CA PHE A 38 -6.50 14.67 -1.30
C PHE A 38 -7.71 13.96 -0.70
N ILE A 39 -7.50 13.24 0.40
CA ILE A 39 -8.52 12.42 1.07
C ILE A 39 -9.00 13.02 2.41
N GLY A 40 -8.85 14.34 2.59
CA GLY A 40 -9.24 15.02 3.82
C GLY A 40 -8.13 15.18 4.85
N ARG A 41 -6.92 14.65 4.59
CA ARG A 41 -5.71 14.87 5.42
C ARG A 41 -4.43 14.76 4.61
N ALA A 42 -3.35 15.33 5.14
CA ALA A 42 -2.00 15.16 4.60
C ALA A 42 -1.44 13.78 4.97
N PHE A 43 -0.53 13.26 4.14
CA PHE A 43 0.19 12.03 4.42
C PHE A 43 1.12 12.17 5.63
N ASP A 44 1.13 11.15 6.48
CA ASP A 44 1.97 11.03 7.66
C ASP A 44 3.38 10.53 7.31
N ASP A 45 3.49 9.77 6.22
CA ASP A 45 4.76 9.26 5.70
C ASP A 45 4.67 9.01 4.19
N ASN A 46 5.84 8.90 3.55
CA ASN A 46 5.98 8.50 2.16
C ASN A 46 7.02 7.38 2.06
N TRP A 47 6.54 6.16 1.77
CA TRP A 47 7.39 4.97 1.71
C TRP A 47 8.22 4.86 0.44
N LYS A 48 7.97 5.69 -0.59
CA LYS A 48 8.81 5.77 -1.81
C LYS A 48 9.08 4.40 -2.44
N LEU A 49 8.06 3.57 -2.49
CA LEU A 49 8.13 2.23 -3.07
C LEU A 49 7.98 2.33 -4.58
N GLU A 50 8.80 1.56 -5.29
CA GLU A 50 8.75 1.51 -6.75
C GLU A 50 7.47 0.81 -7.20
N ASP A 51 6.80 1.34 -8.23
CA ASP A 51 5.62 0.70 -8.82
C ASP A 51 6.05 -0.62 -9.52
N PRO A 52 5.53 -1.79 -9.09
CA PRO A 52 5.85 -3.07 -9.71
C PRO A 52 5.03 -3.33 -10.98
N THR A 53 4.09 -2.45 -11.36
CA THR A 53 3.22 -2.65 -12.53
C THR A 53 4.05 -2.87 -13.81
N GLY A 54 3.75 -3.97 -14.51
CA GLY A 54 4.44 -4.36 -15.75
C GLY A 54 5.83 -4.97 -15.54
N LYS A 55 6.25 -5.21 -14.29
CA LYS A 55 7.54 -5.82 -13.95
C LYS A 55 7.40 -7.31 -13.61
N THR A 56 8.50 -7.91 -13.15
CA THR A 56 8.58 -9.34 -12.85
C THR A 56 7.96 -9.70 -11.50
N ASP A 57 7.61 -10.97 -11.31
CA ASP A 57 7.10 -11.47 -10.03
C ASP A 57 8.06 -11.22 -8.86
N ASP A 58 9.37 -11.21 -9.11
CA ASP A 58 10.36 -10.94 -8.08
C ASP A 58 10.35 -9.46 -7.65
N ASP A 59 10.08 -8.53 -8.57
CA ASP A 59 9.86 -7.12 -8.24
C ASP A 59 8.61 -6.95 -7.36
N PHE A 60 7.51 -7.65 -7.69
CA PHE A 60 6.31 -7.68 -6.86
C PHE A 60 6.60 -8.24 -5.47
N ARG A 61 7.31 -9.36 -5.37
CA ARG A 61 7.69 -9.98 -4.09
C ARG A 61 8.55 -9.05 -3.25
N TRP A 62 9.49 -8.33 -3.87
CA TRP A 62 10.33 -7.36 -3.19
C TRP A 62 9.50 -6.22 -2.59
N VAL A 63 8.59 -5.61 -3.37
CA VAL A 63 7.69 -4.54 -2.88
C VAL A 63 6.83 -5.04 -1.72
N ILE A 64 6.27 -6.25 -1.83
CA ILE A 64 5.47 -6.87 -0.77
C ILE A 64 6.26 -6.98 0.54
N GLN A 65 7.52 -7.43 0.49
CA GLN A 65 8.39 -7.54 1.66
C GLN A 65 8.72 -6.18 2.27
N GLN A 66 8.93 -5.14 1.45
CA GLN A 66 9.15 -3.78 1.98
C GLN A 66 7.91 -3.25 2.72
N ILE A 67 6.71 -3.48 2.16
CA ILE A 67 5.44 -3.11 2.81
C ILE A 67 5.31 -3.83 4.16
N GLU A 68 5.57 -5.14 4.19
CA GLU A 68 5.53 -5.92 5.43
C GLU A 68 6.49 -5.37 6.49
N LYS A 69 7.75 -5.09 6.11
CA LYS A 69 8.74 -4.49 7.00
C LYS A 69 8.27 -3.14 7.56
N ASN A 70 7.80 -2.25 6.69
CA ASN A 70 7.37 -0.90 7.10
C ASN A 70 6.16 -0.96 8.04
N ILE A 71 5.22 -1.88 7.81
CA ILE A 71 4.09 -2.12 8.73
C ILE A 71 4.58 -2.62 10.10
N LEU A 72 5.54 -3.55 10.13
CA LEU A 72 6.10 -4.06 11.39
C LEU A 72 6.87 -2.99 12.17
N GLU A 73 7.53 -2.06 11.47
CA GLU A 73 8.17 -0.89 12.08
C GLU A 73 7.14 0.12 12.58
N LEU A 74 6.09 0.39 11.80
CA LEU A 74 5.01 1.30 12.18
C LEU A 74 4.28 0.81 13.44
N LYS A 75 4.05 -0.51 13.56
CA LYS A 75 3.41 -1.13 14.74
C LYS A 75 4.20 -0.92 16.04
N LYS A 76 5.51 -0.64 15.97
CA LYS A 76 6.36 -0.42 17.15
C LYS A 76 6.31 1.04 17.65
N LYS A 77 5.73 1.95 16.88
CA LYS A 77 5.52 3.34 17.27
C LYS A 77 4.23 3.47 18.07
#